data_AF-A0A916K8G3-F1
#
_entry.id   AF-A0A916K8G3-F1
#
_cell.length_a   1.000
_cell.length_b   1.000
_cell.length_c   1.000
_cell.angle_alpha   90.00
_cell.angle_beta   90.00
_cell.angle_gamma   90.00
#
_symmetry.space_group_name_H-M   'P 1'
#
loop_
_entity.id
_entity.type
_entity.pdbx_description
1 polymer ?
#
loop_
_entity_poly.entity_id
_entity_poly.type
_entity_poly.pdbx_seq_one_letter_code
_entity_poly.pdbx_strand_id
1 'polypeptide(L)'
;MIFYLAEGELFLLEAHNTSKNKEWISFLNNLYDRINENLFINKSIKYIPVLSKIQAYKIKKINTNYRDIFFEGTTGIELNTRL
;
A
#
# COMPACT_ATOMS: atom_id res chain seq x y z
N MET A 1 -7.15 2.36 -1.05
CA MET A 1 -5.92 2.74 -0.34
C MET A 1 -5.03 3.47 -1.32
N ILE A 2 -4.86 4.77 -1.10
CA ILE A 2 -4.19 5.72 -2.00
C ILE A 2 -2.75 5.31 -2.30
N PHE A 3 -2.08 4.63 -1.36
CA PHE A 3 -0.71 4.16 -1.51
C PHE A 3 -0.48 3.24 -2.72
N TYR A 4 -1.36 2.26 -2.96
CA TYR A 4 -1.21 1.39 -4.13
C TYR A 4 -1.33 2.18 -5.44
N LEU A 5 -2.22 3.19 -5.49
CA LEU A 5 -2.39 4.05 -6.66
C LEU A 5 -1.20 5.00 -6.88
N ALA A 6 -0.41 5.26 -5.84
CA ALA A 6 0.77 6.11 -5.87
C ALA A 6 2.06 5.29 -6.03
N GLU A 7 2.08 4.26 -6.88
CA GLU A 7 3.26 3.40 -7.11
C GLU A 7 3.74 2.62 -5.87
N GLY A 8 2.88 2.43 -4.87
CA GLY A 8 3.23 1.77 -3.61
C GLY A 8 3.75 0.34 -3.78
N GLU A 9 3.32 -0.38 -4.82
CA GLU A 9 3.87 -1.70 -5.14
C GLU A 9 5.37 -1.64 -5.44
N LEU A 10 5.75 -0.76 -6.38
CA LEU A 10 7.16 -0.57 -6.75
C LEU A 10 7.95 -0.16 -5.52
N PHE A 11 7.37 0.71 -4.67
CA PHE A 11 8.01 1.22 -3.46
C PHE A 11 8.34 0.10 -2.47
N LEU A 12 7.45 -0.88 -2.32
CA LEU A 12 7.71 -2.06 -1.49
C LEU A 12 8.69 -3.04 -2.16
N LEU A 13 8.69 -3.14 -3.50
CA LEU A 13 9.60 -4.03 -4.25
C LEU A 13 11.05 -3.53 -4.27
N GLU A 14 11.28 -2.22 -4.35
CA GLU A 14 12.63 -1.65 -4.42
C GLU A 14 13.13 -1.16 -3.05
N ALA A 15 12.54 -1.66 -1.96
CA ALA A 15 12.90 -1.31 -0.60
C ALA A 15 13.00 0.22 -0.38
N HIS A 16 11.95 0.94 -0.79
CA HIS A 16 11.80 2.39 -0.61
C HIS A 16 12.66 3.27 -1.55
N ASN A 17 13.23 2.72 -2.64
CA ASN A 17 14.15 3.45 -3.53
C ASN A 17 13.65 3.62 -4.98
N THR A 18 12.41 4.05 -5.17
CA THR A 18 11.71 3.94 -6.47
C THR A 18 11.74 5.13 -7.39
N SER A 19 12.21 6.29 -6.93
CA SER A 19 12.13 7.51 -7.72
C SER A 19 13.39 8.34 -7.59
N LYS A 20 13.76 9.04 -8.67
CA LYS A 20 14.83 10.06 -8.63
C LYS A 20 14.33 11.39 -8.05
N ASN A 21 13.02 11.55 -7.92
CA ASN A 21 12.41 12.75 -7.34
C ASN A 21 12.34 12.62 -5.80
N LYS A 22 13.11 13.46 -5.12
CA LYS A 22 13.17 13.49 -3.64
C LYS A 22 11.84 13.83 -2.98
N GLU A 23 11.05 14.72 -3.56
CA GLU A 23 9.74 15.10 -3.02
C GLU A 23 8.76 13.93 -3.11
N TRP A 24 8.82 13.19 -4.22
CA TRP A 24 8.00 11.99 -4.41
C TRP A 24 8.37 10.89 -3.42
N ILE A 25 9.67 10.61 -3.24
CA ILE A 25 10.13 9.65 -2.23
C ILE A 25 9.68 10.08 -0.83
N SER A 26 9.83 11.37 -0.49
CA SER A 26 9.40 11.92 0.80
C SER A 26 7.90 11.72 1.03
N PHE A 27 7.08 11.99 0.00
CA PHE A 27 5.65 11.73 0.04
C PHE A 27 5.33 10.24 0.28
N LEU A 28 5.98 9.32 -0.44
CA LEU A 28 5.75 7.89 -0.30
C LEU A 28 6.18 7.35 1.06
N ASN A 29 7.32 7.81 1.59
CA ASN A 29 7.76 7.50 2.95
C ASN A 29 6.73 7.97 3.97
N ASN A 30 6.30 9.23 3.89
CA ASN A 30 5.29 9.76 4.80
C ASN A 30 3.96 8.97 4.70
N LEU A 31 3.54 8.62 3.50
CA LEU A 31 2.32 7.84 3.29
C LEU A 31 2.44 6.42 3.87
N TYR A 32 3.57 5.76 3.65
CA TYR A 32 3.89 4.45 4.23
C TYR A 32 3.89 4.49 5.75
N ASP A 33 4.57 5.47 6.36
CA ASP A 33 4.66 5.65 7.80
C ASP A 33 3.28 5.91 8.40
N ARG A 34 2.47 6.76 7.79
CA ARG A 34 1.10 7.04 8.28
C ARG A 34 0.16 5.84 8.17
N ILE A 35 0.29 5.01 7.13
CA ILE A 35 -0.43 3.73 7.05
C ILE A 35 0.05 2.80 8.17
N ASN A 36 1.36 2.79 8.42
CA ASN A 36 1.94 2.02 9.49
C ASN A 36 1.56 2.54 10.90
N GLU A 37 1.39 3.82 11.10
CA GLU A 37 0.97 4.32 12.40
C GLU A 37 -0.55 4.22 12.57
N ASN A 38 -1.27 3.64 11.59
CA ASN A 38 -2.72 3.55 11.53
C ASN A 38 -3.38 4.94 11.70
N LEU A 39 -2.71 5.99 11.19
CA LEU A 39 -3.14 7.39 11.32
C LEU A 39 -4.27 7.76 10.35
N PHE A 40 -4.57 6.88 9.40
CA PHE A 40 -5.76 7.03 8.58
C PHE A 40 -6.94 6.49 9.35
N ILE A 41 -7.89 7.37 9.70
CA ILE A 41 -9.17 6.97 10.29
C ILE A 41 -9.77 5.89 9.38
N ASN A 42 -9.97 4.70 9.93
CA ASN A 42 -10.55 3.57 9.22
C ASN A 42 -11.88 4.02 8.61
N LYS A 43 -11.89 4.23 7.29
CA LYS A 43 -13.11 4.64 6.61
C LYS A 43 -14.06 3.46 6.61
N SER A 44 -15.35 3.76 6.65
CA SER A 44 -16.43 2.76 6.55
C SER A 44 -16.41 1.97 5.23
N ILE A 45 -15.43 2.16 4.35
CA ILE A 45 -15.34 1.57 3.02
C ILE A 45 -14.18 0.59 2.98
N LYS A 46 -14.49 -0.65 2.59
CA LYS A 46 -13.51 -1.71 2.34
C LYS A 46 -12.64 -1.35 1.15
N TYR A 47 -11.35 -1.64 1.23
CA TYR A 47 -10.46 -1.56 0.08
C TYR A 47 -9.48 -2.71 0.11
N ILE A 48 -9.36 -3.44 -1.00
CA ILE A 48 -8.32 -4.46 -1.18
C ILE A 48 -7.37 -3.95 -2.28
N PRO A 49 -6.05 -3.87 -2.01
CA PRO A 49 -5.05 -3.56 -3.03
C PRO A 49 -5.15 -4.55 -4.19
N VAL A 50 -5.07 -4.05 -5.43
CA VAL A 50 -5.14 -4.90 -6.62
C VAL A 50 -3.78 -5.52 -6.89
N LEU A 51 -3.32 -6.41 -6.01
CA LEU A 51 -2.04 -7.11 -6.13
C LEU A 51 -2.24 -8.53 -6.65
N SER A 52 -1.48 -8.92 -7.67
CA SER A 52 -1.41 -10.33 -8.07
C SER A 52 -0.67 -11.16 -7.02
N LYS A 53 -0.95 -12.47 -7.00
CA LYS A 53 -0.25 -13.43 -6.11
C LYS A 53 1.27 -13.38 -6.28
N ILE A 54 1.74 -13.18 -7.51
CA ILE A 54 3.17 -13.11 -7.84
C ILE A 54 3.80 -11.85 -7.24
N GLN A 55 3.13 -10.69 -7.36
CA GLN A 55 3.61 -9.42 -6.81
C GLN A 55 3.67 -9.47 -5.28
N ALA A 56 2.60 -9.94 -4.64
CA ALA A 56 2.58 -10.12 -3.18
C ALA A 56 3.69 -11.06 -2.70
N TYR A 57 3.91 -12.17 -3.42
CA TYR A 57 4.99 -13.12 -3.10
C TYR A 57 6.38 -12.47 -3.21
N LYS A 58 6.64 -11.71 -4.29
CA LYS A 58 7.91 -11.00 -4.48
C LYS A 58 8.19 -10.01 -3.36
N ILE A 59 7.19 -9.20 -2.99
CA ILE A 59 7.31 -8.22 -1.91
C ILE A 59 7.60 -8.93 -0.57
N LYS A 60 6.81 -9.96 -0.22
CA LYS A 60 7.02 -10.74 1.02
C LYS A 60 8.39 -11.42 1.08
N LYS A 61 8.95 -11.80 -0.07
CA LYS A 61 10.30 -12.38 -0.16
C LYS A 61 11.40 -11.35 0.16
N ILE A 62 11.20 -10.08 -0.20
CA ILE A 62 12.16 -9.00 0.10
C ILE A 62 12.13 -8.66 1.58
N ASN A 63 10.93 -8.53 2.16
CA ASN A 63 10.76 -8.25 3.57
C ASN A 63 9.44 -8.83 4.09
N THR A 64 9.54 -9.73 5.07
CA THR A 64 8.39 -10.39 5.69
C THR A 64 7.70 -9.53 6.75
N ASN A 65 8.27 -8.39 7.13
CA ASN A 65 7.76 -7.51 8.19
C ASN A 65 6.79 -6.45 7.67
N TYR A 66 6.50 -6.41 6.36
CA TYR A 66 5.43 -5.56 5.84
C TYR A 66 4.09 -6.01 6.41
N ARG A 67 3.31 -5.05 6.90
CA ARG A 67 1.99 -5.34 7.45
C ARG A 67 1.02 -5.84 6.41
N ASP A 68 0.08 -6.66 6.88
CA ASP A 68 -0.96 -7.25 6.05
C ASP A 68 -1.86 -6.22 5.36
N ILE A 69 -2.02 -5.01 5.92
CA ILE A 69 -2.77 -3.91 5.27
C ILE A 69 -2.27 -3.59 3.86
N PHE A 70 -0.99 -3.83 3.55
CA PHE A 70 -0.43 -3.63 2.21
C PHE A 70 -0.83 -4.73 1.20
N PHE A 71 -1.33 -5.87 1.66
CA PHE A 71 -1.69 -7.02 0.84
C PHE A 71 -3.19 -7.32 0.89
N GLU A 72 -3.77 -7.30 2.09
CA GLU A 72 -5.15 -7.66 2.39
C GLU A 72 -6.05 -6.44 2.43
N GLY A 73 -5.48 -5.25 2.61
CA GLY A 73 -6.20 -3.99 2.60
C GLY A 73 -6.91 -3.67 3.91
N THR A 74 -8.00 -2.93 3.82
CA THR A 74 -8.80 -2.47 4.97
C THR A 74 -10.17 -3.13 4.97
N THR A 75 -10.65 -3.45 6.17
CA THR A 75 -12.03 -3.90 6.39
C THR A 75 -13.01 -2.72 6.25
N GLY A 76 -14.28 -3.00 5.97
CA GLY A 76 -15.32 -1.99 5.83
C GLY A 76 -16.49 -2.48 4.98
N ILE A 77 -17.37 -1.55 4.61
CA ILE A 77 -18.51 -1.77 3.71
C ILE A 77 -17.96 -1.88 2.28
N GLU A 78 -18.31 -2.95 1.60
CA GLU A 78 -18.00 -3.14 0.19
C GLU A 78 -18.97 -2.28 -0.64
N LEU A 79 -18.44 -1.24 -1.30
CA LEU A 79 -19.23 -0.43 -2.21
C LEU A 79 -19.42 -1.21 -3.52
N ASN A 80 -20.64 -1.69 -3.74
CA ASN A 80 -21.04 -2.35 -4.97
C ASN A 80 -21.32 -1.30 -6.07
N THR A 81 -20.28 -0.60 -6.52
CA THR A 81 -20.40 0.30 -7.68
C THR A 81 -20.36 -0.56 -8.94
N ARG A 82 -21.54 -0.96 -9.43
CA ARG A 82 -21.71 -1.34 -10.84
C ARG A 82 -21.40 -0.10 -11.68
N LEU A 83 -20.19 -0.02 -12.24
CA LEU A 83 -19.86 0.85 -13.36
C LEU A 83 -20.35 0.22 -14.65
#